data_AF-A0A6V8KX57-F1
#
_entry.id   AF-A0A6V8KX57-F1
#
_cell.length_a   1.000
_cell.length_b   1.000
_cell.length_c   1.000
_cell.angle_alpha   90.00
_cell.angle_beta   90.00
_cell.angle_gamma   90.00
#
_symmetry.space_group_name_H-M   'P 1'
#
loop_
_entity.id
_entity.type
_entity.pdbx_description
1 polymer ?
#
loop_
_entity_poly.entity_id
_entity_poly.type
_entity_poly.pdbx_seq_one_letter_code
_entity_poly.pdbx_strand_id
1 'polypeptide(L)'
;MSSVLFLGGLGRSGTTLVERLLGELPGCCALGEVVHLWQRDVRDDERCGCGARFSACDFWDTVGELAFGGWHQVDVYRVLALQGAVERTRYIPGSRPTGSPRSTWR
;
A
#
# COMPACT_ATOMS: atom_id res chain seq x y z
N MET A 1 0.17 21.12 -7.34
CA MET A 1 0.48 19.80 -7.91
C MET A 1 0.95 18.93 -6.76
N SER A 2 0.27 17.82 -6.47
CA SER A 2 0.62 16.97 -5.32
C SER A 2 1.67 15.95 -5.73
N SER A 3 2.78 15.90 -5.01
CA SER A 3 3.83 14.90 -5.22
C SER A 3 3.48 13.62 -4.46
N VAL A 4 3.65 12.46 -5.10
CA VAL A 4 3.45 11.15 -4.46
C VAL A 4 4.81 10.50 -4.23
N LEU A 5 5.09 10.10 -2.99
CA LEU A 5 6.30 9.39 -2.60
C LEU A 5 5.96 7.95 -2.26
N PHE A 6 6.51 7.00 -3.04
CA PHE A 6 6.39 5.58 -2.77
C PHE A 6 7.57 5.10 -1.93
N LEU A 7 7.29 4.46 -0.80
CA LEU A 7 8.30 3.82 0.05
C LEU A 7 8.36 2.32 -0.25
N GLY A 8 9.48 1.89 -0.84
CA GLY A 8 9.73 0.48 -1.16
C GLY A 8 10.82 -0.12 -0.27
N GLY A 9 10.66 -1.39 0.08
CA GLY A 9 11.65 -2.15 0.85
C GLY A 9 11.23 -3.60 1.01
N LEU A 10 12.16 -4.47 1.39
CA LEU A 10 11.81 -5.81 1.83
C LEU A 10 11.10 -5.72 3.20
N GLY A 11 10.31 -6.75 3.52
CA GLY A 11 9.63 -6.80 4.81
C GLY A 11 10.62 -6.65 5.97
N ARG A 12 10.28 -5.78 6.93
CA ARG A 12 11.10 -5.44 8.11
C ARG A 12 12.37 -4.64 7.81
N SER A 13 12.41 -3.89 6.70
CA SER A 13 13.49 -2.94 6.40
C SER A 13 13.30 -1.54 7.01
N GLY A 14 12.33 -1.34 7.91
CA GLY A 14 12.10 -0.05 8.57
C GLY A 14 11.32 0.98 7.75
N THR A 15 10.65 0.58 6.67
CA THR A 15 9.82 1.49 5.84
C THR A 15 8.74 2.19 6.65
N THR A 16 8.10 1.51 7.60
CA THR A 16 7.12 2.10 8.53
C THR A 16 7.72 3.19 9.41
N LEU A 17 8.99 3.06 9.85
CA LEU A 17 9.66 4.10 10.63
C LEU A 17 9.88 5.34 9.76
N VAL A 18 10.36 5.15 8.54
CA VAL A 18 10.58 6.25 7.57
C VAL A 18 9.28 6.95 7.24
N GLU A 19 8.20 6.21 6.99
CA GLU A 19 6.87 6.77 6.75
C GLU A 19 6.41 7.67 7.90
N ARG A 20 6.56 7.19 9.15
CA ARG A 20 6.18 7.98 10.33
C ARG A 20 6.99 9.28 10.43
N LEU A 21 8.31 9.21 10.21
CA LEU A 21 9.16 10.41 10.24
C LEU A 21 8.75 11.43 9.16
N LEU A 22 8.38 10.96 7.97
CA LEU A 22 7.88 11.84 6.90
C LEU A 22 6.49 12.39 7.20
N GLY A 23 5.64 11.62 7.87
CA GLY A 23 4.30 12.05 8.30
C GLY A 23 4.30 13.21 9.30
N GLU A 24 5.40 13.43 10.02
CA GLU A 24 5.56 14.59 10.93
C GLU A 24 5.88 15.89 10.18
N LEU A 25 6.22 15.83 8.88
CA LEU A 25 6.55 17.02 8.11
C LEU A 25 5.28 17.77 7.66
N PRO A 26 5.25 19.11 7.76
CA PRO A 26 4.15 19.91 7.23
C PRO A 26 3.92 19.65 5.74
N GLY A 27 2.67 19.36 5.37
CA GLY A 27 2.30 19.09 3.98
C GLY A 27 2.57 17.66 3.50
N CYS A 28 3.05 16.77 4.38
CA CYS A 28 3.10 15.34 4.12
C CYS A 28 1.89 14.65 4.75
N CYS A 29 1.36 13.64 4.05
CA CYS A 29 0.29 12.79 4.53
C CYS A 29 0.71 11.33 4.35
N ALA A 30 0.84 10.61 5.47
CA ALA A 30 1.08 9.18 5.46
C ALA A 30 -0.23 8.44 5.15
N LEU A 31 -0.19 7.51 4.21
CA LEU A 31 -1.36 6.75 3.76
C LEU A 31 -1.33 5.28 4.24
N GLY A 32 -0.24 4.84 4.86
CA GLY A 32 -0.02 3.45 5.26
C GLY A 32 0.23 2.52 4.09
N GLU A 33 0.07 1.22 4.33
CA GLU A 33 0.20 0.18 3.32
C GLU A 33 -1.03 0.14 2.41
N VAL A 34 -1.20 1.14 1.53
CA VAL A 34 -2.35 1.29 0.60
C VAL A 34 -2.55 0.05 -0.28
N VAL A 35 -1.53 -0.77 -0.47
CA VAL A 35 -1.66 -2.10 -1.13
C VAL A 35 -2.70 -2.99 -0.45
N HIS A 36 -2.93 -2.83 0.86
CA HIS A 36 -3.90 -3.59 1.65
C HIS A 36 -5.29 -2.94 1.69
N LEU A 37 -5.42 -1.68 1.25
CA LEU A 37 -6.67 -0.90 1.25
C LEU A 37 -7.82 -1.67 0.60
N TRP A 38 -7.57 -2.25 -0.57
CA TRP A 38 -8.62 -2.93 -1.34
C TRP A 38 -9.22 -4.12 -0.61
N GLN A 39 -8.36 -4.93 0.02
CA GLN A 39 -8.81 -6.16 0.68
C GLN A 39 -9.32 -5.88 2.08
N ARG A 40 -8.47 -5.28 2.92
CA ARG A 40 -8.74 -5.16 4.37
C ARG A 40 -9.78 -4.10 4.67
N ASP A 41 -9.76 -3.02 3.91
CA ASP A 41 -10.52 -1.83 4.27
C ASP A 41 -11.78 -1.72 3.42
N VAL A 42 -11.65 -1.63 2.09
CA VAL A 42 -12.80 -1.48 1.18
C VAL A 42 -13.71 -2.71 1.20
N ARG A 43 -13.14 -3.92 1.23
CA ARG A 43 -13.93 -5.16 1.25
C ARG A 43 -14.27 -5.65 2.66
N ASP A 44 -13.29 -5.67 3.57
CA ASP A 44 -13.44 -6.31 4.88
C ASP A 44 -13.82 -5.32 6.01
N ASP A 45 -13.88 -4.00 5.73
CA ASP A 45 -14.24 -2.94 6.68
C ASP A 45 -13.45 -3.00 8.00
N GLU A 46 -12.14 -3.26 7.88
CA GLU A 46 -11.23 -3.27 9.03
C GLU A 46 -11.11 -1.89 9.69
N ARG A 47 -10.47 -1.85 10.86
CA ARG A 47 -10.27 -0.61 11.60
C ARG A 47 -9.13 0.19 11.00
N CYS A 48 -9.40 1.45 10.72
CA CYS A 48 -8.40 2.43 10.32
C CYS A 48 -7.48 2.78 11.51
N GLY A 49 -6.34 3.40 11.23
CA GLY A 49 -5.42 3.93 12.24
C GLY A 49 -6.04 4.97 13.18
N CYS A 50 -7.16 5.61 12.79
CA CYS A 50 -7.94 6.47 13.68
C CYS A 50 -8.78 5.70 14.73
N GLY A 51 -8.88 4.37 14.61
CA GLY A 51 -9.65 3.51 15.52
C GLY A 51 -11.09 3.22 15.07
N ALA A 52 -11.66 4.02 14.16
CA ALA A 52 -12.96 3.75 13.55
C ALA A 52 -12.88 2.61 12.51
N ARG A 53 -14.03 2.02 12.17
CA ARG A 53 -14.16 1.17 10.97
C ARG A 53 -13.87 2.01 9.72
N PHE A 54 -13.37 1.39 8.67
CA PHE A 54 -13.04 2.07 7.42
C PHE A 54 -14.22 2.88 6.86
N SER A 55 -15.41 2.26 6.81
CA SER A 55 -16.67 2.91 6.38
C SER A 55 -17.11 4.09 7.25
N ALA A 56 -16.53 4.26 8.43
CA ALA A 56 -16.81 5.35 9.37
C ALA A 56 -15.60 6.29 9.56
N CYS A 57 -14.59 6.20 8.69
CA CYS A 57 -13.41 7.04 8.74
C CYS A 57 -13.60 8.27 7.83
N ASP A 58 -13.77 9.46 8.42
CA ASP A 58 -14.00 10.71 7.67
C ASP A 58 -12.95 10.98 6.57
N PHE A 59 -11.68 10.65 6.86
CA PHE A 59 -10.59 10.81 5.90
C PHE A 59 -10.80 9.93 4.66
N TRP A 60 -11.04 8.63 4.87
CA TRP A 60 -11.18 7.69 3.76
C TRP A 60 -12.53 7.80 3.06
N ASP A 61 -13.60 8.17 3.76
CA ASP A 61 -14.89 8.49 3.17
C ASP A 61 -14.75 9.64 2.16
N THR A 62 -14.12 10.74 2.59
CA THR A 62 -13.82 11.89 1.71
C THR A 62 -12.97 11.49 0.50
N VAL A 63 -11.96 10.63 0.69
CA VAL A 63 -11.14 10.11 -0.42
C VAL A 63 -11.99 9.30 -1.40
N GLY A 64 -12.86 8.42 -0.90
CA GLY A 64 -13.75 7.60 -1.74
C GLY A 64 -14.69 8.45 -2.59
N GLU A 65 -15.32 9.45 -1.97
CA GLU A 65 -16.19 10.39 -2.66
C GLU A 65 -15.45 11.19 -3.73
N LEU A 66 -14.30 11.78 -3.41
CA LEU A 66 -13.55 12.62 -4.34
C LEU A 66 -12.89 11.85 -5.49
N ALA A 67 -12.38 10.64 -5.23
CA ALA A 67 -11.62 9.88 -6.22
C ALA A 67 -12.49 8.97 -7.07
N PHE A 68 -13.59 8.44 -6.51
CA PHE A 68 -14.39 7.37 -7.13
C PHE A 68 -15.89 7.64 -7.15
N GLY A 69 -16.37 8.75 -6.56
CA GLY A 69 -17.80 9.00 -6.36
C GLY A 69 -18.42 8.07 -5.30
N GLY A 70 -17.59 7.66 -4.33
CA GLY A 70 -17.93 6.76 -3.25
C GLY A 70 -17.37 5.35 -3.46
N TRP A 71 -16.95 4.71 -2.38
CA TRP A 71 -16.35 3.36 -2.43
C TRP A 71 -17.27 2.29 -2.99
N HIS A 72 -18.59 2.48 -2.89
CA HIS A 72 -19.60 1.60 -3.44
C HIS A 72 -19.56 1.49 -4.98
N GLN A 73 -18.96 2.45 -5.67
CA GLN A 73 -18.80 2.43 -7.13
C GLN A 73 -17.58 1.61 -7.59
N VAL A 74 -16.70 1.22 -6.66
CA VAL A 74 -15.48 0.49 -6.97
C VAL A 74 -15.77 -1.01 -7.00
N ASP A 75 -15.54 -1.65 -8.15
CA ASP A 75 -15.51 -3.12 -8.23
C ASP A 75 -14.23 -3.64 -7.57
N VAL A 76 -14.31 -3.86 -6.26
CA VAL A 76 -13.19 -4.31 -5.44
C VAL A 76 -12.66 -5.68 -5.87
N TYR A 77 -13.53 -6.58 -6.36
CA TYR A 77 -13.12 -7.91 -6.80
C TYR A 77 -12.29 -7.86 -8.07
N ARG A 78 -12.63 -6.96 -9.00
CA ARG A 78 -11.81 -6.69 -10.18
C ARG A 78 -10.43 -6.12 -9.79
N VAL A 79 -10.38 -5.20 -8.84
CA VAL A 79 -9.10 -4.64 -8.36
C VAL A 79 -8.22 -5.72 -7.74
N LEU A 80 -8.78 -6.57 -6.87
CA LEU A 80 -8.07 -7.68 -6.26
C LEU A 80 -7.59 -8.71 -7.29
N ALA A 81 -8.40 -8.99 -8.31
CA ALA A 81 -7.99 -9.88 -9.41
C ALA A 81 -6.80 -9.31 -10.19
N LEU A 82 -6.83 -8.01 -10.51
CA LEU A 82 -5.71 -7.31 -11.16
C LEU A 82 -4.46 -7.34 -10.28
N GLN A 83 -4.62 -7.03 -8.99
CA GLN A 83 -3.55 -7.06 -8.00
C GLN A 83 -2.79 -8.39 -8.01
N GLY A 84 -3.54 -9.50 -7.92
CA GLY A 84 -2.98 -10.86 -7.94
C GLY A 84 -2.24 -11.22 -9.24
N ALA A 85 -2.60 -10.56 -10.36
CA ALA A 85 -1.97 -10.75 -11.66
C ALA A 85 -0.67 -9.94 -11.84
N VAL A 86 -0.54 -8.77 -11.21
CA VAL A 86 0.55 -7.81 -11.50
C VAL A 86 1.56 -7.60 -10.36
N GLU A 87 1.17 -7.73 -9.09
CA GLU A 87 2.01 -7.27 -7.96
C GLU A 87 3.11 -8.24 -7.53
N ARG A 88 3.11 -9.47 -8.04
CA ARG A 88 4.07 -10.47 -7.56
C ARG A 88 5.50 -10.00 -7.85
N THR A 89 6.35 -10.04 -6.83
CA THR A 89 7.76 -9.60 -6.88
C THR A 89 8.54 -10.19 -8.07
N ARG A 90 8.18 -11.40 -8.55
CA ARG A 90 8.77 -12.02 -9.75
C ARG A 90 8.61 -11.20 -11.04
N TYR A 91 7.66 -10.25 -11.08
CA TYR A 91 7.41 -9.37 -12.21
C TYR A 91 8.22 -8.07 -12.14
N ILE A 92 8.94 -7.81 -11.03
CA ILE A 92 9.81 -6.65 -10.89
C ILE A 92 11.06 -6.85 -11.77
N PRO A 93 11.30 -5.98 -12.77
CA PRO A 93 12.50 -6.06 -13.58
C PRO A 93 13.76 -5.95 -12.71
N GLY A 94 14.69 -6.89 -12.85
CA GLY A 94 15.94 -6.91 -12.08
C GLY A 94 15.90 -7.68 -10.75
N SER A 95 14.74 -8.21 -10.32
CA SER A 95 14.65 -9.05 -9.11
C SER A 95 15.04 -10.52 -9.32
N ARG A 96 15.64 -10.86 -10.47
CA ARG A 96 16.26 -12.19 -10.64
C ARG A 96 17.40 -12.28 -9.62
N PRO A 97 17.49 -13.38 -8.84
CA PRO A 97 18.70 -13.60 -8.07
C PRO A 97 19.86 -13.65 -9.05
N THR A 98 20.72 -12.65 -9.02
CA THR A 98 22.06 -12.74 -9.60
C THR A 98 22.69 -13.95 -8.95
N GLY A 99 22.94 -15.00 -9.73
CA GLY A 99 23.48 -16.25 -9.22
C GLY A 99 24.68 -15.97 -8.33
N SER A 100 24.60 -16.38 -7.08
CA SER A 100 25.79 -16.53 -6.24
C SER A 100 26.71 -17.51 -6.98
N PRO A 101 27.97 -17.16 -7.27
CA PRO A 101 28.95 -18.17 -7.56
C PRO A 101 29.03 -19.01 -6.28
N ARG A 102 28.79 -20.32 -6.41
CA ARG A 102 29.11 -21.29 -5.36
C ARG A 102 30.62 -21.19 -5.11
N SER A 103 31.05 -20.36 -4.16
CA SER A 103 32.40 -20.44 -3.63
C SER A 103 32.43 -21.67 -2.72
N THR A 104 32.91 -22.77 -3.28
CA THR A 104 33.47 -23.88 -2.51
C THR A 104 34.59 -23.34 -1.66
N TRP A 105 34.34 -23.15 -0.37
CA TRP A 105 35.40 -22.96 0.62
C TRP A 105 36.04 -24.32 0.88
N ARG A 106 37.30 -24.43 0.45
CA ARG A 106 38.31 -25.39 0.95
C ARG A 106 39.32 -24.58 1.74
#